data_AF-A0A420HC43-F1
#
_entry.id   AF-A0A420HC43-F1
#
_cell.length_a   1.000
_cell.length_b   1.000
_cell.length_c   1.000
_cell.angle_alpha   90.00
_cell.angle_beta   90.00
_cell.angle_gamma   90.00
#
_symmetry.space_group_name_H-M   'P 1'
#
loop_
_entity.id
_entity.type
_entity.pdbx_description
1 polymer ?
#
loop_
_entity_poly.entity_id
_entity_poly.type
_entity_poly.pdbx_seq_one_letter_code
_entity_poly.pdbx_strand_id
1 'polypeptide(L)'
;MSRKTLFSIRAAKSSRKLGTNVPFTRSLRFFGVLNRPPPSYPGHIPLTGFEKIGLTVGSAVMSLFNPKRGDLIAALGEATATPYFIYRLRDVMLSSPTGRRILRDRPRISSSTIDMSYMRNLPVNTVGRAYAKWLDREGVSPDTRDQVKFIDNEECAYVMQRYRECHDFYHAITGLPVVVEGEIALKAFEFANTLLPMTGLSLFAVTRLKPKQRQRFFSIYLPWAIRNGIIGKDLINVYWEEVFEKDEDELRNELGIEKPIDLRSLRARKVK
;
A
#
# COMPACT_ATOMS: atom_id res chain seq x y z
N MET A 1 -67.83 -50.76 9.76
CA MET A 1 -67.05 -51.45 10.81
C MET A 1 -66.22 -50.41 11.56
N SER A 2 -66.65 -50.13 12.78
CA SER A 2 -66.01 -49.26 13.75
C SER A 2 -64.99 -50.06 14.55
N ARG A 3 -63.82 -49.49 14.85
CA ARG A 3 -63.10 -49.73 16.11
C ARG A 3 -62.09 -48.62 16.37
N LYS A 4 -62.51 -47.71 17.24
CA LYS A 4 -61.65 -46.85 18.07
C LYS A 4 -60.85 -47.74 19.02
N THR A 5 -59.59 -47.43 19.29
CA THR A 5 -58.84 -47.98 20.43
C THR A 5 -58.32 -46.82 21.27
N LEU A 6 -58.72 -46.84 22.54
CA LEU A 6 -58.34 -45.90 23.59
C LEU A 6 -56.97 -46.24 24.19
N PHE A 7 -56.21 -45.18 24.47
CA PHE A 7 -55.35 -44.89 25.63
C PHE A 7 -54.56 -46.00 26.36
N SER A 8 -53.26 -45.73 26.52
CA SER A 8 -52.65 -45.77 27.86
C SER A 8 -51.48 -44.79 27.96
N ILE A 9 -51.61 -43.84 28.89
CA ILE A 9 -50.60 -42.87 29.30
C ILE A 9 -49.72 -43.55 30.36
N ARG A 10 -48.40 -43.61 30.14
CA ARG A 10 -47.42 -43.87 31.20
C ARG A 10 -46.60 -42.62 31.46
N ALA A 11 -46.85 -42.03 32.63
CA ALA A 11 -46.02 -40.98 33.20
C ALA A 11 -44.66 -41.55 33.63
N ALA A 12 -43.57 -40.96 33.16
CA ALA A 12 -42.24 -41.19 33.70
C ALA A 12 -41.76 -39.92 34.42
N LYS A 13 -41.38 -40.09 35.68
CA LYS A 13 -41.04 -39.06 36.66
C LYS A 13 -39.77 -38.30 36.28
N SER A 14 -39.85 -36.99 36.51
CA SER A 14 -38.74 -36.03 36.59
C SER A 14 -37.66 -36.46 37.59
N SER A 15 -36.40 -36.35 37.20
CA SER A 15 -35.28 -36.18 38.13
C SER A 15 -34.35 -35.06 37.63
N ARG A 16 -34.53 -33.86 38.17
CA ARG A 16 -33.54 -32.78 38.09
C ARG A 16 -32.31 -33.22 38.88
N LYS A 17 -31.14 -33.31 38.24
CA LYS A 17 -29.86 -33.30 38.96
C LYS A 17 -29.29 -31.87 38.92
N LEU A 18 -29.04 -31.39 40.13
CA LEU A 18 -28.50 -30.08 40.47
C LEU A 18 -27.01 -30.01 40.13
N GLY A 19 -26.52 -28.79 39.92
CA GLY A 19 -25.27 -28.50 39.24
C GLY A 19 -23.99 -28.93 39.97
N THR A 20 -22.96 -29.16 39.15
CA THR A 20 -21.56 -28.99 39.55
C THR A 20 -21.05 -27.72 38.88
N ASN A 21 -20.90 -26.66 39.66
CA ASN A 21 -20.21 -25.44 39.27
C ASN A 21 -18.75 -25.79 38.93
N VAL A 22 -18.45 -25.91 37.64
CA VAL A 22 -17.06 -25.87 37.18
C VAL A 22 -16.63 -24.41 37.24
N PRO A 23 -15.60 -24.05 38.02
CA PRO A 23 -15.13 -22.68 38.04
C PRO A 23 -14.63 -22.35 36.62
N PHE A 24 -15.26 -21.36 35.99
CA PHE A 24 -14.76 -20.75 34.77
C PHE A 24 -13.47 -20.01 35.16
N THR A 25 -12.35 -20.74 35.21
CA THR A 25 -11.03 -20.14 35.30
C THR A 25 -10.84 -19.35 34.01
N ARG A 26 -11.06 -18.04 34.09
CA ARG A 26 -10.75 -17.09 33.04
C ARG A 26 -9.23 -17.13 32.86
N SER A 27 -8.77 -18.04 32.01
CA SER A 27 -7.36 -18.14 31.62
C SER A 27 -6.94 -16.75 31.16
N LEU A 28 -6.06 -16.11 31.91
CA LEU A 28 -5.32 -14.94 31.46
C LEU A 28 -4.58 -15.37 30.19
N ARG A 29 -5.11 -14.94 29.04
CA ARG A 29 -4.58 -15.29 27.72
C ARG A 29 -3.28 -14.52 27.53
N PHE A 30 -2.17 -15.14 27.92
CA PHE A 30 -0.84 -14.57 27.74
C PHE A 30 -0.49 -14.47 26.26
N PHE A 31 0.16 -13.35 25.93
CA PHE A 31 0.76 -13.05 24.64
C PHE A 31 1.70 -14.19 24.22
N GLY A 32 1.38 -14.89 23.13
CA GLY A 32 2.21 -15.96 22.62
C GLY A 32 1.94 -16.22 21.13
N VAL A 33 3.03 -16.47 20.40
CA VAL A 33 3.07 -16.84 18.97
C VAL A 33 2.15 -18.04 18.64
N LEU A 34 1.77 -18.82 19.65
CA LEU A 34 0.95 -20.04 19.57
C LEU A 34 -0.54 -19.82 19.24
N ASN A 35 -1.02 -18.57 19.18
CA ASN A 35 -2.43 -18.26 18.86
C ASN A 35 -2.64 -17.57 17.50
N ARG A 36 -1.63 -17.58 16.62
CA ARG A 36 -1.81 -17.04 15.26
C ARG A 36 -2.63 -18.01 14.40
N PRO A 37 -3.58 -17.52 13.59
CA PRO A 37 -4.22 -18.38 12.58
C PRO A 37 -3.16 -18.88 11.58
N PRO A 38 -3.43 -19.95 10.81
CA PRO A 38 -2.51 -20.39 9.77
C PRO A 38 -2.39 -19.35 8.64
N PRO A 39 -1.24 -19.27 7.95
CA PRO A 39 -1.10 -18.44 6.76
C PRO A 39 -2.12 -18.78 5.67
N SER A 40 -2.85 -17.78 5.17
CA SER A 40 -3.74 -17.89 4.00
C SER A 40 -3.04 -18.23 2.67
N TYR A 41 -1.76 -17.85 2.50
CA TYR A 41 -0.97 -18.08 1.28
C TYR A 41 0.54 -18.08 1.60
N PRO A 42 1.43 -18.55 0.71
CA PRO A 42 2.87 -18.57 0.94
C PRO A 42 3.45 -17.18 1.25
N GLY A 43 4.22 -17.05 2.32
CA GLY A 43 4.80 -15.78 2.78
C GLY A 43 3.88 -14.91 3.65
N HIS A 44 2.59 -15.25 3.78
CA HIS A 44 1.68 -14.57 4.68
C HIS A 44 2.04 -14.83 6.16
N ILE A 45 2.13 -13.76 6.94
CA ILE A 45 2.33 -13.73 8.38
C ILE A 45 1.05 -13.15 9.02
N PRO A 46 0.14 -14.03 9.47
CA PRO A 46 -1.08 -13.58 10.11
C PRO A 46 -0.79 -12.89 11.44
N LEU A 47 -1.52 -11.80 11.70
CA LEU A 47 -1.42 -11.03 12.94
C LEU A 47 -2.75 -11.07 13.70
N THR A 48 -2.68 -11.26 15.00
CA THR A 48 -3.83 -10.96 15.89
C THR A 48 -4.12 -9.46 15.90
N GLY A 49 -5.33 -9.07 16.33
CA GLY A 49 -5.70 -7.64 16.42
C GLY A 49 -4.73 -6.82 17.27
N PHE A 50 -4.27 -7.36 18.40
CA PHE A 50 -3.28 -6.70 19.26
C PHE A 50 -1.91 -6.59 18.61
N GLU A 51 -1.42 -7.64 17.94
CA GLU A 51 -0.16 -7.59 17.19
C GLU A 51 -0.22 -6.58 16.05
N LYS A 52 -1.35 -6.49 15.33
CA LYS A 52 -1.55 -5.50 14.26
C LYS A 52 -1.56 -4.08 14.83
N ILE A 53 -2.22 -3.82 15.96
CA ILE A 53 -2.18 -2.52 16.64
C ILE A 53 -0.74 -2.17 17.06
N GLY A 54 -0.04 -3.10 17.71
CA GLY A 54 1.35 -2.92 18.13
C GLY A 54 2.28 -2.63 16.94
N LEU A 55 2.12 -3.38 15.84
CA LEU A 55 2.86 -3.15 14.60
C LEU A 55 2.57 -1.77 14.01
N THR A 56 1.31 -1.35 13.94
CA THR A 56 0.92 -0.03 13.45
C THR A 56 1.56 1.09 14.27
N VAL A 57 1.39 1.07 15.59
CA VAL A 57 1.91 2.12 16.47
C VAL A 57 3.44 2.15 16.46
N GLY A 58 4.08 0.99 16.62
CA GLY A 58 5.53 0.87 16.61
C GLY A 58 6.13 1.33 15.29
N SER A 59 5.55 0.90 14.16
CA SER A 59 6.02 1.28 12.83
C SER A 59 5.81 2.77 12.56
N ALA A 60 4.66 3.35 12.95
CA ALA A 60 4.39 4.77 12.79
C ALA A 60 5.38 5.64 13.58
N VAL A 61 5.55 5.36 14.87
CA VAL A 61 6.48 6.13 15.71
C VAL A 61 7.91 5.99 15.20
N MET A 62 8.34 4.77 14.92
CA MET A 62 9.75 4.52 14.65
C MET A 62 10.17 4.91 13.22
N SER A 63 9.26 4.80 12.23
CA SER A 63 9.49 5.37 10.89
C SER A 63 9.53 6.90 10.89
N LEU A 64 8.74 7.55 11.76
CA LEU A 64 8.81 9.00 11.93
C LEU A 64 10.17 9.45 12.47
N PHE A 65 10.80 8.69 13.38
CA PHE A 65 12.14 8.99 13.88
C PHE A 65 13.25 8.58 12.91
N ASN A 66 13.09 7.45 12.23
CA ASN A 66 14.05 6.94 11.25
C ASN A 66 13.39 6.64 9.88
N PRO A 67 13.23 7.66 9.01
CA PRO A 67 12.59 7.52 7.71
C PRO A 67 13.33 6.60 6.73
N LYS A 68 14.60 6.26 7.01
CA LYS A 68 15.38 5.31 6.19
C LYS A 68 14.97 3.86 6.41
N ARG A 69 14.15 3.57 7.42
CA ARG A 69 13.60 2.24 7.69
C ARG A 69 12.37 1.99 6.80
N GLY A 70 12.64 1.70 5.53
CA GLY A 70 11.61 1.37 4.54
C GLY A 70 10.71 0.20 4.96
N ASP A 71 11.27 -0.76 5.70
CA ASP A 71 10.56 -1.89 6.30
C ASP A 71 9.43 -1.47 7.25
N LEU A 72 9.65 -0.41 8.04
CA LEU A 72 8.63 0.12 8.94
C LEU A 72 7.53 0.87 8.18
N ILE A 73 7.89 1.57 7.09
CA ILE A 73 6.90 2.23 6.23
C ILE A 73 6.04 1.18 5.52
N ALA A 74 6.67 0.08 5.05
CA ALA A 74 5.99 -1.06 4.47
C ALA A 74 5.02 -1.70 5.48
N ALA A 75 5.51 -2.03 6.68
CA ALA A 75 4.68 -2.60 7.75
C ALA A 75 3.50 -1.69 8.12
N LEU A 76 3.74 -0.37 8.24
CA LEU A 76 2.68 0.61 8.49
C LEU A 76 1.66 0.64 7.34
N GLY A 77 2.13 0.53 6.09
CA GLY A 77 1.29 0.41 4.90
C GLY A 77 0.32 -0.77 4.99
N GLU A 78 0.82 -1.95 5.33
CA GLU A 78 -0.02 -3.16 5.43
C GLU A 78 -0.99 -3.09 6.61
N ALA A 79 -0.49 -2.67 7.77
CA ALA A 79 -1.28 -2.66 8.99
C ALA A 79 -2.42 -1.63 8.96
N THR A 80 -2.28 -0.56 8.18
CA THR A 80 -3.31 0.48 8.00
C THR A 80 -4.20 0.28 6.77
N ALA A 81 -3.85 -0.60 5.84
CA ALA A 81 -4.65 -0.80 4.63
C ALA A 81 -5.90 -1.68 4.86
N THR A 82 -5.88 -2.54 5.88
CA THR A 82 -7.06 -3.32 6.30
C THR A 82 -7.84 -2.60 7.42
N PRO A 83 -9.18 -2.75 7.51
CA PRO A 83 -10.01 -3.69 6.75
C PRO A 83 -10.66 -3.11 5.48
N TYR A 84 -10.47 -1.82 5.17
CA TYR A 84 -11.26 -1.15 4.12
C TYR A 84 -10.44 -0.71 2.90
N PHE A 85 -9.33 0.00 3.12
CA PHE A 85 -8.65 0.76 2.08
C PHE A 85 -8.05 -0.10 0.97
N ILE A 86 -7.48 -1.26 1.31
CA ILE A 86 -6.93 -2.16 0.30
C ILE A 86 -8.01 -2.79 -0.59
N TYR A 87 -9.17 -3.11 0.00
CA TYR A 87 -10.30 -3.64 -0.76
C TYR A 87 -10.87 -2.59 -1.70
N ARG A 88 -10.99 -1.33 -1.24
CA ARG A 88 -11.35 -0.21 -2.11
C ARG A 88 -10.38 -0.08 -3.29
N LEU A 89 -9.07 -0.14 -3.04
CA LEU A 89 -8.07 -0.02 -4.09
C LEU A 89 -8.11 -1.20 -5.08
N ARG A 90 -8.36 -2.42 -4.59
CA ARG A 90 -8.64 -3.58 -5.44
C ARG A 90 -9.89 -3.37 -6.30
N ASP A 91 -10.97 -2.84 -5.73
CA ASP A 91 -12.23 -2.62 -6.46
C ASP A 91 -12.07 -1.54 -7.55
N VAL A 92 -11.20 -0.54 -7.33
CA VAL A 92 -10.75 0.40 -8.37
C VAL A 92 -10.01 -0.31 -9.51
N MET A 93 -9.25 -1.37 -9.23
CA MET A 93 -8.64 -2.18 -10.28
C MET A 93 -9.67 -3.04 -11.01
N LEU A 94 -10.63 -3.62 -10.28
CA LEU A 94 -11.67 -4.45 -10.87
C LEU A 94 -12.63 -3.66 -11.77
N SER A 95 -12.82 -2.36 -11.54
CA SER A 95 -13.63 -1.50 -12.41
C SER A 95 -12.95 -1.17 -13.75
N SER A 96 -11.62 -1.25 -13.82
CA SER A 96 -10.82 -0.98 -15.03
C SER A 96 -10.56 -2.24 -15.85
N PRO A 97 -10.76 -2.23 -17.19
CA PRO A 97 -10.32 -3.34 -18.05
C PRO A 97 -8.83 -3.66 -17.89
N THR A 98 -7.96 -2.65 -17.83
CA THR A 98 -6.52 -2.83 -17.61
C THR A 98 -6.24 -3.34 -16.19
N GLY A 99 -6.94 -2.81 -15.18
CA GLY A 99 -6.80 -3.27 -13.80
C GLY A 99 -7.16 -4.75 -13.63
N ARG A 100 -8.25 -5.21 -14.27
CA ARG A 100 -8.62 -6.65 -14.30
C ARG A 100 -7.56 -7.51 -14.98
N ARG A 101 -6.95 -7.03 -16.08
CA ARG A 101 -5.81 -7.74 -16.72
C ARG A 101 -4.65 -7.88 -15.75
N ILE A 102 -4.26 -6.78 -15.08
CA ILE A 102 -3.17 -6.78 -14.11
C ILE A 102 -3.44 -7.75 -12.94
N LEU A 103 -4.66 -7.76 -12.37
CA LEU A 103 -5.01 -8.66 -11.27
C LEU A 103 -4.95 -10.15 -11.66
N ARG A 104 -5.22 -10.46 -12.92
CA ARG A 104 -5.11 -11.82 -13.49
C ARG A 104 -3.66 -12.18 -13.80
N ASP A 105 -2.95 -11.31 -14.51
CA ASP A 105 -1.62 -11.58 -15.07
C ASP A 105 -0.53 -11.48 -13.98
N ARG A 106 -0.81 -10.71 -12.92
CA ARG A 106 0.03 -10.49 -11.74
C ARG A 106 1.50 -10.16 -12.03
N PRO A 107 1.80 -9.22 -12.96
CA PRO A 107 3.18 -8.86 -13.26
C PRO A 107 3.89 -8.27 -12.02
N ARG A 108 5.21 -8.48 -11.96
CA ARG A 108 6.10 -8.01 -10.90
C ARG A 108 7.18 -7.10 -11.46
N ILE A 109 7.55 -6.08 -10.70
CA ILE A 109 8.59 -5.11 -11.08
C ILE A 109 9.83 -5.39 -10.24
N SER A 110 10.88 -5.89 -10.90
CA SER A 110 12.19 -6.17 -10.33
C SER A 110 13.24 -6.15 -11.44
N SER A 111 14.52 -6.14 -11.10
CA SER A 111 15.60 -6.30 -12.09
C SER A 111 15.59 -7.69 -12.76
N SER A 112 14.93 -8.68 -12.15
CA SER A 112 14.76 -10.01 -12.75
C SER A 112 13.67 -10.06 -13.83
N THR A 113 12.74 -9.10 -13.82
CA THR A 113 11.61 -9.04 -14.76
C THR A 113 11.73 -7.88 -15.75
N ILE A 114 12.57 -6.89 -15.46
CA ILE A 114 12.81 -5.71 -16.31
C ILE A 114 14.30 -5.65 -16.67
N ASP A 115 14.60 -5.69 -17.96
CA ASP A 115 15.97 -5.48 -18.45
C ASP A 115 16.36 -4.00 -18.30
N MET A 116 17.07 -3.68 -17.22
CA MET A 116 17.54 -2.32 -16.96
C MET A 116 18.56 -1.82 -17.99
N SER A 117 19.26 -2.69 -18.70
CA SER A 117 20.15 -2.29 -19.80
C SER A 117 19.34 -1.87 -21.02
N TYR A 118 18.27 -2.60 -21.33
CA TYR A 118 17.29 -2.19 -22.35
C TYR A 118 16.69 -0.81 -22.04
N MET A 119 16.19 -0.63 -20.80
CA MET A 119 15.58 0.62 -20.36
C MET A 119 16.53 1.82 -20.48
N ARG A 120 17.81 1.64 -20.20
CA ARG A 120 18.84 2.68 -20.36
C ARG A 120 19.15 3.04 -21.80
N ASN A 121 18.92 2.12 -22.74
CA ASN A 121 19.17 2.32 -24.17
C ASN A 121 17.97 2.85 -24.95
N LEU A 122 16.78 2.86 -24.34
CA LEU A 122 15.59 3.45 -24.96
C LEU A 122 15.76 4.96 -25.28
N PRO A 123 15.01 5.50 -26.26
CA PRO A 123 15.05 6.91 -26.60
C PRO A 123 14.76 7.83 -25.40
N VAL A 124 15.37 9.01 -25.38
CA VAL A 124 15.40 9.94 -24.23
C VAL A 124 14.02 10.36 -23.73
N ASN A 125 13.04 10.40 -24.63
CA ASN A 125 11.66 10.80 -24.36
C ASN A 125 10.74 9.64 -23.94
N THR A 126 11.25 8.42 -23.75
CA THR A 126 10.42 7.28 -23.36
C THR A 126 10.29 7.13 -21.85
N VAL A 127 9.18 6.53 -21.40
CA VAL A 127 8.92 6.22 -19.98
C VAL A 127 10.03 5.35 -19.39
N GLY A 128 10.48 4.34 -20.13
CA GLY A 128 11.51 3.42 -19.66
C GLY A 128 12.86 4.10 -19.50
N ARG A 129 13.23 4.99 -20.44
CA ARG A 129 14.44 5.80 -20.30
C ARG A 129 14.35 6.80 -19.15
N ALA A 130 13.19 7.41 -18.96
CA ALA A 130 12.94 8.31 -17.83
C ALA A 130 13.05 7.59 -16.48
N TYR A 131 12.49 6.39 -16.38
CA TYR A 131 12.58 5.54 -15.19
C TYR A 131 14.03 5.13 -14.87
N ALA A 132 14.75 4.58 -15.85
CA ALA A 132 16.15 4.22 -15.68
C ALA A 132 17.03 5.43 -15.28
N LYS A 133 16.84 6.56 -15.96
CA LYS A 133 17.55 7.81 -15.63
C LYS A 133 17.24 8.29 -14.21
N TRP A 134 16.00 8.12 -13.73
CA TRP A 134 15.62 8.48 -12.37
C TRP A 134 16.28 7.56 -11.34
N LEU A 135 16.23 6.24 -11.55
CA LEU A 135 16.88 5.25 -10.68
C LEU A 135 18.37 5.53 -10.54
N ASP A 136 19.06 5.73 -11.67
CA ASP A 136 20.51 6.01 -11.70
C ASP A 136 20.85 7.31 -10.96
N ARG A 137 19.98 8.33 -11.05
CA ARG A 137 20.17 9.62 -10.39
C ARG A 137 19.96 9.55 -8.88
N GLU A 138 18.96 8.78 -8.43
CA GLU A 138 18.63 8.66 -7.01
C GLU A 138 19.44 7.55 -6.31
N GLY A 139 20.14 6.70 -7.07
CA GLY A 139 20.98 5.63 -6.55
C GLY A 139 20.17 4.50 -5.93
N VAL A 140 19.00 4.20 -6.48
CA VAL A 140 18.06 3.18 -6.00
C VAL A 140 17.83 2.09 -7.05
N SER A 141 17.29 0.95 -6.63
CA SER A 141 17.00 -0.21 -7.49
C SER A 141 15.53 -0.66 -7.31
N PRO A 142 14.88 -1.18 -8.38
CA PRO A 142 13.56 -1.81 -8.27
C PRO A 142 13.50 -2.96 -7.26
N ASP A 143 14.64 -3.58 -6.93
CA ASP A 143 14.71 -4.75 -6.04
C ASP A 143 14.61 -4.42 -4.55
N THR A 144 14.55 -3.13 -4.19
CA THR A 144 14.58 -2.67 -2.79
C THR A 144 13.23 -2.80 -2.09
N ARG A 145 12.20 -3.31 -2.77
CA ARG A 145 10.81 -3.34 -2.29
C ARG A 145 10.51 -4.59 -1.46
N ASP A 146 10.19 -4.39 -0.19
CA ASP A 146 9.80 -5.48 0.70
C ASP A 146 8.52 -6.19 0.26
N GLN A 147 8.55 -7.53 0.34
CA GLN A 147 7.37 -8.37 0.12
C GLN A 147 6.29 -8.09 1.19
N VAL A 148 5.04 -8.03 0.77
CA VAL A 148 3.85 -7.95 1.64
C VAL A 148 3.70 -9.24 2.45
N LYS A 149 3.40 -9.10 3.75
CA LYS A 149 3.37 -10.19 4.73
C LYS A 149 2.12 -10.20 5.61
N PHE A 150 1.48 -9.07 5.87
CA PHE A 150 0.50 -8.87 6.95
C PHE A 150 -0.92 -8.58 6.45
N ILE A 151 -1.18 -8.81 5.15
CA ILE A 151 -2.51 -8.68 4.53
C ILE A 151 -3.09 -10.08 4.31
N ASP A 152 -4.26 -10.34 4.92
CA ASP A 152 -4.83 -11.70 4.99
C ASP A 152 -5.37 -12.23 3.65
N ASN A 153 -5.84 -11.34 2.77
CA ASN A 153 -6.36 -11.69 1.45
C ASN A 153 -5.24 -11.60 0.40
N GLU A 154 -5.03 -12.70 -0.34
CA GLU A 154 -3.92 -12.85 -1.30
C GLU A 154 -3.99 -11.85 -2.47
N GLU A 155 -5.17 -11.61 -3.04
CA GLU A 155 -5.33 -10.63 -4.13
C GLU A 155 -5.08 -9.20 -3.63
N CYS A 156 -5.60 -8.84 -2.45
CA CYS A 156 -5.30 -7.56 -1.81
C CYS A 156 -3.81 -7.42 -1.46
N ALA A 157 -3.14 -8.52 -1.08
CA ALA A 157 -1.71 -8.53 -0.85
C ALA A 157 -0.94 -8.25 -2.14
N TYR A 158 -1.37 -8.82 -3.27
CA TYR A 158 -0.86 -8.48 -4.59
C TYR A 158 -1.08 -7.00 -4.95
N VAL A 159 -2.27 -6.44 -4.69
CA VAL A 159 -2.56 -5.02 -4.93
C VAL A 159 -1.60 -4.11 -4.14
N MET A 160 -1.38 -4.41 -2.86
CA MET A 160 -0.42 -3.65 -2.03
C MET A 160 1.01 -3.81 -2.55
N GLN A 161 1.38 -5.01 -2.97
CA GLN A 161 2.71 -5.28 -3.51
C GLN A 161 2.96 -4.51 -4.82
N ARG A 162 1.99 -4.53 -5.75
CA ARG A 162 2.04 -3.74 -6.97
C ARG A 162 2.16 -2.25 -6.67
N TYR A 163 1.36 -1.72 -5.74
CA TYR A 163 1.49 -0.32 -5.32
C TYR A 163 2.92 0.03 -4.89
N ARG A 164 3.57 -0.83 -4.08
CA ARG A 164 4.96 -0.61 -3.62
C ARG A 164 5.97 -0.64 -4.75
N GLU A 165 5.81 -1.59 -5.65
CA GLU A 165 6.66 -1.83 -6.81
C GLU A 165 6.56 -0.73 -7.86
N CYS A 166 5.36 -0.18 -8.06
CA CYS A 166 5.12 0.91 -8.99
C CYS A 166 5.56 2.29 -8.46
N HIS A 167 5.85 2.40 -7.17
CA HIS A 167 6.14 3.69 -6.52
C HIS A 167 7.29 4.47 -7.19
N ASP A 168 8.34 3.78 -7.62
CA ASP A 168 9.47 4.42 -8.30
C ASP A 168 9.08 4.96 -9.69
N PHE A 169 8.10 4.35 -10.37
CA PHE A 169 7.53 4.94 -11.58
C PHE A 169 6.80 6.24 -11.27
N TYR A 170 6.12 6.34 -10.12
CA TYR A 170 5.43 7.58 -9.74
C TYR A 170 6.42 8.71 -9.50
N HIS A 171 7.58 8.41 -8.90
CA HIS A 171 8.67 9.37 -8.85
C HIS A 171 9.21 9.73 -10.24
N ALA A 172 9.44 8.75 -11.11
CA ALA A 172 10.01 8.99 -12.43
C ALA A 172 9.12 9.91 -13.28
N ILE A 173 7.81 9.64 -13.36
CA ILE A 173 6.87 10.44 -14.17
C ILE A 173 6.67 11.86 -13.60
N THR A 174 6.75 12.02 -12.27
CA THR A 174 6.60 13.34 -11.62
C THR A 174 7.94 14.07 -11.50
N GLY A 175 9.07 13.39 -11.66
CA GLY A 175 10.40 13.93 -11.44
C GLY A 175 10.70 14.32 -9.99
N LEU A 176 9.90 13.87 -9.02
CA LEU A 176 10.16 14.14 -7.61
C LEU A 176 11.35 13.27 -7.12
N PRO A 177 12.33 13.84 -6.41
CA PRO A 177 13.48 13.09 -5.88
C PRO A 177 13.16 12.39 -4.54
N VAL A 178 14.02 11.45 -4.11
CA VAL A 178 13.87 10.70 -2.84
C VAL A 178 14.35 11.46 -1.59
N VAL A 179 14.62 12.76 -1.72
CA VAL A 179 14.86 13.60 -0.54
C VAL A 179 13.55 13.75 0.24
N VAL A 180 13.62 13.90 1.57
CA VAL A 180 12.44 13.97 2.46
C VAL A 180 11.32 14.91 1.94
N GLU A 181 11.68 16.09 1.40
CA GLU A 181 10.71 17.03 0.84
C GLU A 181 10.00 16.50 -0.43
N GLY A 182 10.72 15.78 -1.30
CA GLY A 182 10.16 15.15 -2.50
C GLY A 182 9.33 13.91 -2.17
N GLU A 183 9.78 13.09 -1.21
CA GLU A 183 9.02 11.96 -0.66
C GLU A 183 7.66 12.39 -0.10
N ILE A 184 7.63 13.43 0.74
CA ILE A 184 6.38 13.94 1.31
C ILE A 184 5.45 14.48 0.22
N ALA A 185 6.00 15.17 -0.79
CA ALA A 185 5.23 15.64 -1.94
C ALA A 185 4.61 14.48 -2.73
N LEU A 186 5.38 13.41 -2.97
CA LEU A 186 4.86 12.24 -3.67
C LEU A 186 3.82 11.50 -2.82
N LYS A 187 4.05 11.35 -1.52
CA LYS A 187 3.07 10.72 -0.61
C LYS A 187 1.75 11.47 -0.57
N ALA A 188 1.76 12.81 -0.68
CA ALA A 188 0.53 13.60 -0.79
C ALA A 188 -0.24 13.27 -2.09
N PHE A 189 0.49 13.11 -3.19
CA PHE A 189 -0.07 12.76 -4.49
C PHE A 189 -0.62 11.33 -4.48
N GLU A 190 0.15 10.38 -3.94
CA GLU A 190 -0.28 8.99 -3.76
C GLU A 190 -1.51 8.88 -2.85
N PHE A 191 -1.58 9.69 -1.78
CA PHE A 191 -2.77 9.72 -0.93
C PHE A 191 -3.99 10.19 -1.70
N ALA A 192 -3.87 11.30 -2.44
CA ALA A 192 -4.96 11.82 -3.25
C ALA A 192 -5.43 10.82 -4.34
N ASN A 193 -4.52 10.03 -4.92
CA ASN A 193 -4.86 9.05 -5.97
C ASN A 193 -5.36 7.71 -5.41
N THR A 194 -4.73 7.18 -4.35
CA THR A 194 -4.98 5.81 -3.88
C THR A 194 -5.81 5.72 -2.60
N LEU A 195 -5.85 6.78 -1.80
CA LEU A 195 -6.43 6.83 -0.45
C LEU A 195 -5.83 5.82 0.54
N LEU A 196 -4.64 5.27 0.29
CA LEU A 196 -3.96 4.41 1.25
C LEU A 196 -3.60 5.21 2.53
N PRO A 197 -4.01 4.80 3.74
CA PRO A 197 -3.82 5.65 4.92
C PRO A 197 -2.37 5.97 5.25
N MET A 198 -1.44 5.03 5.02
CA MET A 198 -0.01 5.26 5.27
C MET A 198 0.55 6.44 4.49
N THR A 199 0.11 6.68 3.26
CA THR A 199 0.60 7.81 2.47
C THR A 199 0.13 9.14 3.04
N GLY A 200 -1.11 9.20 3.55
CA GLY A 200 -1.62 10.34 4.31
C GLY A 200 -0.91 10.54 5.65
N LEU A 201 -0.69 9.47 6.42
CA LEU A 201 0.04 9.52 7.70
C LEU A 201 1.49 9.99 7.52
N SER A 202 2.14 9.61 6.40
CA SER A 202 3.49 10.02 6.05
C SER A 202 3.64 11.54 5.90
N LEU A 203 2.54 12.27 5.65
CA LEU A 203 2.56 13.73 5.57
C LEU A 203 2.94 14.39 6.90
N PHE A 204 2.78 13.70 8.03
CA PHE A 204 3.24 14.21 9.32
C PHE A 204 4.76 14.47 9.35
N ALA A 205 5.54 13.82 8.46
CA ALA A 205 6.96 14.11 8.29
C ALA A 205 7.24 15.55 7.80
N VAL A 206 6.23 16.31 7.35
CA VAL A 206 6.33 17.75 7.05
C VAL A 206 6.84 18.56 8.25
N THR A 207 6.56 18.09 9.48
CA THR A 207 7.03 18.70 10.73
C THR A 207 8.56 18.68 10.84
N ARG A 208 9.23 17.73 10.19
CA ARG A 208 10.69 17.60 10.14
C ARG A 208 11.36 18.48 9.07
N LEU A 209 10.57 19.13 8.21
CA LEU A 209 11.10 20.02 7.17
C LEU A 209 11.55 21.36 7.75
N LYS A 210 12.64 21.91 7.20
CA LYS A 210 13.09 23.28 7.46
C LYS A 210 12.01 24.29 7.04
N PRO A 211 11.92 25.49 7.64
CA PRO A 211 10.87 26.46 7.34
C PRO A 211 10.69 26.75 5.84
N LYS A 212 11.79 26.96 5.10
CA LYS A 212 11.76 27.19 3.64
C LYS A 212 11.24 25.98 2.83
N GLN A 213 11.54 24.75 3.27
CA GLN A 213 11.04 23.52 2.63
C GLN A 213 9.55 23.36 2.89
N ARG A 214 9.12 23.60 4.13
CA ARG A 214 7.71 23.59 4.54
C ARG A 214 6.88 24.61 3.77
N GLN A 215 7.40 25.83 3.61
CA GLN A 215 6.76 26.87 2.79
C GLN A 215 6.52 26.37 1.36
N ARG A 216 7.57 25.86 0.68
CA ARG A 216 7.43 25.31 -0.69
C ARG A 216 6.46 24.13 -0.76
N PHE A 217 6.49 23.25 0.24
CA PHE A 217 5.56 22.14 0.31
C PHE A 217 4.12 22.65 0.30
N PHE A 218 3.75 23.56 1.20
CA PHE A 218 2.38 24.07 1.26
C PHE A 218 2.00 24.98 0.09
N SER A 219 2.94 25.74 -0.48
CA SER A 219 2.62 26.71 -1.53
C SER A 219 2.68 26.13 -2.95
N ILE A 220 3.41 25.04 -3.17
CA ILE A 220 3.64 24.46 -4.51
C ILE A 220 3.23 22.99 -4.53
N TYR A 221 3.88 22.16 -3.72
CA TYR A 221 3.81 20.71 -3.88
C TYR A 221 2.51 20.09 -3.38
N LEU A 222 1.96 20.56 -2.25
CA LEU A 222 0.70 20.03 -1.72
C LEU A 222 -0.50 20.39 -2.62
N PRO A 223 -0.68 21.65 -3.08
CA PRO A 223 -1.72 21.97 -4.06
C PRO A 223 -1.57 21.19 -5.36
N TRP A 224 -0.34 21.07 -5.88
CA TRP A 224 -0.05 20.26 -7.06
C TRP A 224 -0.44 18.79 -6.84
N ALA A 225 -0.03 18.20 -5.72
CA ALA A 225 -0.25 16.80 -5.39
C ALA A 225 -1.74 16.47 -5.27
N ILE A 226 -2.52 17.33 -4.61
CA ILE A 226 -3.97 17.17 -4.47
C ILE A 226 -4.65 17.26 -5.84
N ARG A 227 -4.33 18.31 -6.62
CA ARG A 227 -4.92 18.52 -7.94
C ARG A 227 -4.66 17.34 -8.87
N ASN A 228 -3.40 16.91 -8.98
CA ASN A 228 -3.00 15.82 -9.87
C ASN A 228 -3.49 14.46 -9.37
N GLY A 229 -3.49 14.22 -8.06
CA GLY A 229 -3.92 12.93 -7.52
C GLY A 229 -5.43 12.71 -7.65
N ILE A 230 -6.24 13.78 -7.55
CA ILE A 230 -7.70 13.72 -7.71
C ILE A 230 -8.13 13.69 -9.17
N ILE A 231 -7.54 14.54 -10.02
CA ILE A 231 -7.93 14.67 -11.43
C ILE A 231 -7.32 13.55 -12.28
N GLY A 232 -6.11 13.10 -11.92
CA GLY A 232 -5.40 12.09 -12.67
C GLY A 232 -6.06 10.72 -12.59
N LYS A 233 -5.78 9.88 -13.58
CA LYS A 233 -6.23 8.48 -13.59
C LYS A 233 -5.59 7.69 -12.45
N ASP A 234 -6.25 6.61 -12.02
CA ASP A 234 -5.73 5.71 -10.99
C ASP A 234 -4.42 5.06 -11.46
N LEU A 235 -3.30 5.43 -10.85
CA LEU A 235 -1.98 4.95 -11.26
C LEU A 235 -1.78 3.45 -11.05
N ILE A 236 -2.53 2.86 -10.12
CA ILE A 236 -2.53 1.41 -9.89
C ILE A 236 -2.99 0.62 -11.12
N ASN A 237 -3.75 1.25 -12.01
CA ASN A 237 -4.28 0.68 -13.25
C ASN A 237 -3.37 0.87 -14.47
N VAL A 238 -2.21 1.51 -14.31
CA VAL A 238 -1.21 1.61 -15.38
C VAL A 238 -0.49 0.27 -15.50
N TYR A 239 -0.50 -0.31 -16.71
CA TYR A 239 0.28 -1.49 -17.03
C TYR A 239 1.69 -1.04 -17.44
N TRP A 240 2.51 -0.68 -16.44
CA TRP A 240 3.85 -0.10 -16.62
C TRP A 240 4.73 -0.89 -17.58
N GLU A 241 4.65 -2.21 -17.48
CA GLU A 241 5.40 -3.18 -18.26
C GLU A 241 5.10 -3.11 -19.77
N GLU A 242 3.95 -2.55 -20.18
CA GLU A 242 3.55 -2.39 -21.59
C GLU A 242 3.83 -0.98 -22.14
N VAL A 243 4.23 -0.02 -21.29
CA VAL A 243 4.37 1.40 -21.70
C VAL A 243 5.80 1.93 -21.63
N PHE A 244 6.81 1.06 -21.51
CA PHE A 244 8.21 1.48 -21.41
C PHE A 244 8.70 2.28 -22.62
N GLU A 245 8.29 1.89 -23.82
CA GLU A 245 8.67 2.59 -25.07
C GLU A 245 7.80 3.80 -25.38
N LYS A 246 6.71 3.99 -24.63
CA LYS A 246 5.80 5.11 -24.83
C LYS A 246 6.51 6.43 -24.50
N ASP A 247 6.14 7.48 -25.22
CA ASP A 247 6.59 8.83 -24.89
C ASP A 247 6.09 9.24 -23.48
N GLU A 248 6.99 9.79 -22.66
CA GLU A 248 6.68 10.12 -21.27
C GLU A 248 5.72 11.30 -21.12
N ASP A 249 5.71 12.24 -22.06
CA ASP A 249 4.76 13.36 -22.07
C ASP A 249 3.39 12.89 -22.57
N GLU A 250 3.35 12.00 -23.57
CA GLU A 250 2.11 11.35 -23.99
C GLU A 250 1.47 10.59 -22.83
N LEU A 251 2.24 9.77 -22.09
CA LEU A 251 1.71 9.05 -20.93
C LEU A 251 1.21 10.02 -19.85
N ARG A 252 1.97 11.08 -19.53
CA ARG A 252 1.53 12.10 -18.56
C ARG A 252 0.21 12.75 -18.96
N ASN A 253 0.05 13.11 -20.23
CA ASN A 253 -1.18 13.68 -20.75
C ASN A 253 -2.36 12.71 -20.64
N GLU A 254 -2.16 11.44 -20.99
CA GLU A 254 -3.20 10.42 -20.86
C GLU A 254 -3.62 10.17 -19.41
N LEU A 255 -2.70 10.29 -18.47
CA LEU A 255 -2.95 10.13 -17.05
C LEU A 255 -3.50 11.40 -16.40
N GLY A 256 -3.50 12.54 -17.10
CA GLY A 256 -3.90 13.83 -16.53
C GLY A 256 -2.91 14.35 -15.47
N ILE A 257 -1.61 14.04 -15.63
CA ILE A 257 -0.55 14.41 -14.69
C ILE A 257 0.32 15.51 -15.28
N GLU A 258 0.30 16.68 -14.65
CA GLU A 258 1.24 17.76 -14.87
C GLU A 258 2.50 17.55 -14.02
N LYS A 259 3.68 17.81 -14.59
CA LYS A 259 4.93 17.72 -13.84
C LYS A 259 5.06 18.91 -12.87
N PRO A 260 5.37 18.69 -11.57
CA PRO A 260 5.63 19.78 -10.64
C PRO A 260 6.93 20.50 -11.01
N ILE A 261 7.11 21.71 -10.47
CA ILE A 261 8.37 22.45 -10.59
C ILE A 261 9.51 21.60 -10.01
N ASP A 262 10.59 21.45 -10.77
CA ASP A 262 11.76 20.64 -10.35
C ASP A 262 12.30 21.10 -9.00
N LEU A 263 12.17 20.21 -8.02
CA LEU A 263 12.53 20.47 -6.64
C LEU A 263 14.04 20.72 -6.49
N ARG A 264 14.87 20.02 -7.27
CA ARG A 264 16.32 20.18 -7.19
C ARG A 264 16.73 21.56 -7.69
N SER A 265 16.15 22.04 -8.79
CA SER A 265 16.32 23.41 -9.29
C SER A 265 15.91 24.46 -8.26
N LEU A 266 14.75 24.32 -7.60
CA LEU A 266 14.31 25.27 -6.57
C LEU A 266 15.22 25.29 -5.33
N ARG A 267 15.85 24.17 -5.00
CA ARG A 267 16.82 24.07 -3.91
C ARG A 267 18.16 24.69 -4.28
N ALA A 268 18.60 24.53 -5.54
CA ALA A 268 19.88 25.04 -6.03
C ALA A 268 19.90 26.57 -6.22
N ARG A 269 18.78 27.17 -6.67
CA ARG A 269 18.65 28.63 -6.88
C ARG A 269 18.87 29.49 -5.62
N LYS A 270 19.03 28.88 -4.45
CA LYS A 270 19.19 29.56 -3.14
C LYS A 270 20.60 29.42 -2.53
N VAL A 271 21.60 29.01 -3.31
CA VAL A 271 23.04 29.05 -2.94
C VAL A 271 23.72 30.35 -3.43
N LYS A 272 22.93 31.36 -3.79
CA LYS A 272 23.41 32.74 -4.00
C LYS A 272 22.70 33.65 -3.00
#